data_AF-A0A7S3GS01-F1
#
_entry.id   AF-A0A7S3GS01-F1
#
_cell.length_a   1.000
_cell.length_b   1.000
_cell.length_c   1.000
_cell.angle_alpha   90.00
_cell.angle_beta   90.00
_cell.angle_gamma   90.00
#
_symmetry.space_group_name_H-M   'P 1'
#
loop_
_entity.id
_entity.type
_entity.pdbx_description
1 polymer ?
#
loop_
_entity_poly.entity_id
_entity_poly.type
_entity_poly.pdbx_seq_one_letter_code
_entity_poly.pdbx_strand_id
1 'polypeptide(L)'
;FFESDICEALTKTYWWMTPAIWWPVAAVMCYISTESLVNKCMIFAAGLFVWTIFEYVFHRFVFHCEEIIPDHPVFLMLHFFTHAVHHYFPFDPLRLAMPPALFIILATPTYCLFNVFIPTQPLLPLFGGIFFGFAVYDVIHFYLHHGAEKSSFQYIRSLRTYHAIHHYKEPDNGFGVTSKFWDHIFGTVIIPGQRKSAKGKQL
;
A
#
# COMPACT_ATOMS: atom_id res chain seq x y z
N PHE A 1 -14.77 -16.86 -2.70
CA PHE A 1 -14.33 -17.14 -1.32
C PHE A 1 -15.50 -17.39 -0.38
N PHE A 2 -16.57 -16.60 -0.43
CA PHE A 2 -17.72 -16.77 0.46
C PHE A 2 -18.95 -17.31 -0.29
N GLU A 3 -19.81 -18.06 0.42
CA GLU A 3 -21.12 -18.47 -0.10
C GLU A 3 -22.11 -17.29 -0.17
N SER A 4 -21.94 -16.30 0.71
CA SER A 4 -22.72 -15.07 0.68
C SER A 4 -22.24 -14.15 -0.43
N ASP A 5 -23.15 -13.77 -1.34
CA ASP A 5 -22.88 -12.81 -2.42
C ASP A 5 -22.38 -11.45 -1.90
N ILE A 6 -22.91 -11.00 -0.75
CA ILE A 6 -22.51 -9.73 -0.13
C ILE A 6 -21.06 -9.82 0.36
N CYS A 7 -20.73 -10.87 1.11
CA CYS A 7 -19.37 -11.08 1.59
C CYS A 7 -18.39 -11.24 0.42
N GLU A 8 -18.77 -11.96 -0.64
CA GLU A 8 -17.94 -12.11 -1.83
C GLU A 8 -17.72 -10.80 -2.56
N ALA A 9 -18.76 -9.96 -2.71
CA ALA A 9 -18.66 -8.66 -3.33
C ALA A 9 -17.69 -7.74 -2.57
N LEU A 10 -17.68 -7.79 -1.23
CA LEU A 10 -16.75 -7.02 -0.39
C LEU A 10 -15.27 -7.43 -0.57
N THR A 11 -15.00 -8.61 -1.13
CA THR A 11 -13.62 -9.05 -1.46
C THR A 11 -13.14 -8.56 -2.82
N LYS A 12 -14.00 -7.96 -3.64
CA LYS A 12 -13.70 -7.55 -5.01
C LYS A 12 -13.58 -6.03 -5.08
N THR A 13 -12.39 -5.54 -5.42
CA THR A 13 -12.11 -4.11 -5.55
C THR A 13 -11.52 -3.84 -6.92
N TYR A 14 -12.21 -3.03 -7.72
CA TYR A 14 -11.69 -2.58 -9.01
C TYR A 14 -10.63 -1.49 -8.79
N TRP A 15 -9.60 -1.46 -9.64
CA TRP A 15 -8.50 -0.49 -9.56
C TRP A 15 -8.96 0.98 -9.51
N TRP A 16 -10.06 1.32 -10.17
CA TRP A 16 -10.59 2.68 -10.24
C TRP A 16 -11.36 3.08 -8.98
N MET A 17 -11.79 2.13 -8.14
CA MET A 17 -12.52 2.43 -6.91
C MET A 17 -11.63 3.20 -5.93
N THR A 18 -10.36 2.83 -5.81
CA THR A 18 -9.42 3.49 -4.90
C THR A 18 -9.31 5.00 -5.18
N PRO A 19 -8.93 5.48 -6.38
CA PRO A 19 -8.89 6.92 -6.65
C PRO A 19 -10.28 7.58 -6.60
N ALA A 20 -11.34 6.89 -7.05
CA ALA A 20 -12.70 7.44 -7.04
C ALA A 20 -13.24 7.69 -5.63
N ILE A 21 -12.80 6.92 -4.64
CA ILE A 21 -13.19 7.10 -3.23
C ILE A 21 -12.24 8.08 -2.54
N TRP A 22 -10.93 7.86 -2.63
CA TRP A 22 -9.97 8.50 -1.74
C TRP A 22 -9.47 9.85 -2.22
N TRP A 23 -9.48 10.15 -3.53
CA TRP A 23 -9.14 11.50 -4.00
C TRP A 23 -10.21 12.54 -3.61
N PRO A 24 -11.53 12.28 -3.71
CA PRO A 24 -12.52 13.19 -3.17
C PRO A 24 -12.39 13.39 -1.66
N VAL A 25 -12.14 12.32 -0.89
CA VAL A 25 -11.90 12.44 0.56
C VAL A 25 -10.70 13.33 0.83
N ALA A 26 -9.56 13.11 0.16
CA ALA A 26 -8.38 13.95 0.28
C ALA A 26 -8.66 15.43 -0.06
N ALA A 27 -9.41 15.68 -1.13
CA ALA A 27 -9.79 17.03 -1.53
C ALA A 27 -10.69 17.71 -0.49
N VAL A 28 -11.68 16.99 0.05
CA VAL A 28 -12.56 17.49 1.12
C VAL A 28 -11.76 17.83 2.38
N MET A 29 -10.83 16.96 2.80
CA MET A 29 -9.96 17.24 3.96
C MET A 29 -9.13 18.52 3.77
N CYS A 30 -8.53 18.71 2.59
CA CYS A 30 -7.83 19.94 2.25
C CYS A 30 -8.78 21.16 2.20
N TYR A 31 -10.00 20.99 1.69
CA TYR A 31 -10.97 22.06 1.58
C TYR A 31 -11.43 22.58 2.94
N ILE A 32 -11.82 21.68 3.86
CA ILE A 32 -12.36 22.04 5.18
C ILE A 32 -11.30 22.56 6.16
N SER A 33 -10.01 22.26 5.93
CA SER A 33 -8.92 22.82 6.72
C SER A 33 -8.92 24.36 6.65
N THR A 34 -8.70 25.02 7.78
CA THR A 34 -8.62 26.49 7.86
C THR A 34 -7.20 27.03 7.68
N GLU A 35 -6.23 26.16 7.40
CA GLU A 35 -4.84 26.56 7.11
C GLU A 35 -4.77 27.50 5.90
N SER A 36 -3.71 28.32 5.82
CA SER A 36 -3.46 29.11 4.60
C SER A 36 -3.18 28.18 3.41
N LEU A 37 -3.45 28.64 2.18
CA LEU A 37 -3.20 27.83 0.97
C LEU A 37 -1.75 27.31 0.91
N VAL A 38 -0.78 28.16 1.24
CA VAL A 38 0.64 27.78 1.26
C VAL A 38 0.90 26.69 2.29
N ASN A 39 0.37 26.82 3.51
CA ASN A 39 0.48 25.78 4.54
C ASN A 39 -0.18 24.47 4.10
N LYS A 40 -1.39 24.52 3.53
CA LYS A 40 -2.07 23.34 3.00
C LYS A 40 -1.19 22.61 1.99
N CYS A 41 -0.61 23.32 1.02
CA CYS A 41 0.26 22.72 0.02
C CYS A 41 1.52 22.08 0.62
N MET A 42 2.18 22.78 1.56
CA MET A 42 3.38 22.24 2.22
C MET A 42 3.06 21.01 3.07
N ILE A 43 1.99 21.06 3.85
CA ILE A 43 1.56 19.95 4.71
C ILE A 43 1.06 18.77 3.88
N PHE A 44 0.33 19.03 2.79
CA PHE A 44 -0.08 17.99 1.85
C PHE A 44 1.13 17.30 1.21
N ALA A 45 2.15 18.06 0.79
CA ALA A 45 3.40 17.50 0.28
C ALA A 45 4.13 16.67 1.35
N ALA A 46 4.13 17.12 2.62
CA ALA A 46 4.62 16.32 3.73
C ALA A 46 3.80 15.02 3.91
N GLY A 47 2.48 15.07 3.71
CA GLY A 47 1.61 13.90 3.72
C GLY A 47 1.94 12.89 2.62
N LEU A 48 2.25 13.35 1.41
CA LEU A 48 2.74 12.48 0.33
C LEU A 48 4.07 11.81 0.70
N PHE A 49 4.98 12.55 1.33
CA PHE A 49 6.23 11.99 1.81
C PHE A 49 6.00 10.94 2.91
N VAL A 50 5.16 11.25 3.90
CA VAL A 50 4.76 10.31 4.96
C VAL A 50 4.12 9.05 4.38
N TRP A 51 3.31 9.17 3.32
CA TRP A 51 2.77 8.00 2.63
C TRP A 51 3.88 7.06 2.14
N THR A 52 4.98 7.56 1.58
CA THR A 52 6.06 6.66 1.12
C THR A 52 6.68 5.86 2.27
N ILE A 53 6.70 6.41 3.50
CA ILE A 53 7.12 5.70 4.70
C ILE A 53 6.08 4.64 5.08
N PHE A 54 4.79 5.01 5.06
CA PHE A 54 3.69 4.08 5.34
C PHE A 54 3.61 2.93 4.35
N GLU A 55 3.81 3.19 3.06
CA GLU A 55 3.95 2.17 2.03
C GLU A 55 4.99 1.13 2.45
N TYR A 56 6.21 1.58 2.76
CA TYR A 56 7.30 0.69 3.14
C TYR A 56 7.00 -0.06 4.44
N VAL A 57 6.54 0.65 5.47
CA VAL A 57 6.29 0.08 6.81
C VAL A 57 5.14 -0.92 6.78
N PHE A 58 4.02 -0.56 6.15
CA PHE A 58 2.88 -1.47 6.04
C PHE A 58 3.22 -2.67 5.19
N HIS A 59 3.86 -2.48 4.03
CA HIS A 59 4.22 -3.61 3.19
C HIS A 59 5.17 -4.57 3.92
N ARG A 60 6.19 -4.06 4.61
CA ARG A 60 7.17 -4.89 5.31
C ARG A 60 6.66 -5.54 6.60
N PHE A 61 5.94 -4.78 7.44
CA PHE A 61 5.67 -5.21 8.83
C PHE A 61 4.20 -5.56 9.09
N VAL A 62 3.28 -5.14 8.23
CA VAL A 62 1.84 -5.43 8.38
C VAL A 62 1.39 -6.44 7.34
N PHE A 63 1.84 -6.30 6.10
CA PHE A 63 1.42 -7.16 5.00
C PHE A 63 2.26 -8.46 4.96
N HIS A 64 3.57 -8.36 5.20
CA HIS A 64 4.47 -9.51 5.39
C HIS A 64 4.72 -9.81 6.88
N CYS A 65 3.65 -10.14 7.61
CA CYS A 65 3.70 -10.45 9.05
C CYS A 65 3.46 -11.93 9.40
N GLU A 66 3.46 -12.81 8.40
CA GLU A 66 3.18 -14.25 8.51
C GLU A 66 3.99 -14.98 9.59
N GLU A 67 5.20 -14.51 9.91
CA GLU A 67 6.05 -15.13 10.94
C GLU A 67 5.62 -14.84 12.38
N ILE A 68 4.82 -13.80 12.60
CA ILE A 68 4.47 -13.29 13.94
C ILE A 68 2.98 -13.29 14.24
N ILE A 69 2.11 -13.52 13.25
CA ILE A 69 0.67 -13.58 13.48
C ILE A 69 0.28 -14.83 14.29
N PRO A 70 -0.69 -14.73 15.22
CA PRO A 70 -1.17 -15.89 15.95
C PRO A 70 -1.80 -16.93 15.03
N ASP A 71 -1.60 -18.21 15.33
CA ASP A 71 -2.30 -19.32 14.69
C ASP A 71 -3.77 -19.39 15.17
N HIS A 72 -4.55 -18.40 14.75
CA HIS A 72 -5.96 -18.28 15.08
C HIS A 72 -6.73 -17.77 13.84
N PRO A 73 -7.88 -18.38 13.49
CA PRO A 73 -8.53 -18.18 12.19
C PRO A 73 -8.78 -16.72 11.80
N VAL A 74 -9.14 -15.87 12.77
CA VAL A 74 -9.40 -14.45 12.51
C VAL A 74 -8.13 -13.71 12.06
N PHE A 75 -6.97 -13.96 12.68
CA PHE A 75 -5.72 -13.30 12.30
C PHE A 75 -5.22 -13.80 10.95
N LEU A 76 -5.31 -15.09 10.70
CA LEU A 76 -4.99 -15.70 9.41
C LEU A 76 -5.89 -15.15 8.29
N MET A 77 -7.20 -15.00 8.56
CA MET A 77 -8.15 -14.41 7.62
C MET A 77 -7.81 -12.94 7.33
N LEU A 78 -7.51 -12.15 8.35
CA LEU A 78 -7.13 -10.74 8.17
C LEU A 78 -5.86 -10.62 7.33
N HIS A 79 -4.78 -11.36 7.68
CA HIS A 79 -3.54 -11.39 6.90
C HIS A 79 -3.78 -11.81 5.45
N PHE A 80 -4.61 -12.84 5.24
CA PHE A 80 -4.99 -13.30 3.91
C PHE A 80 -5.62 -12.19 3.09
N PHE A 81 -6.63 -11.49 3.62
CA PHE A 81 -7.32 -10.45 2.86
C PHE A 81 -6.57 -9.12 2.78
N THR A 82 -5.62 -8.83 3.67
CA THR A 82 -4.82 -7.60 3.60
C THR A 82 -3.76 -7.67 2.50
N HIS A 83 -3.13 -8.83 2.29
CA HIS A 83 -2.06 -8.95 1.30
C HIS A 83 -1.80 -10.36 0.79
N ALA A 84 -1.93 -11.40 1.62
CA ALA A 84 -1.52 -12.74 1.18
C ALA A 84 -2.32 -13.22 -0.05
N VAL A 85 -3.62 -12.89 -0.13
CA VAL A 85 -4.48 -13.17 -1.29
C VAL A 85 -3.87 -12.68 -2.60
N HIS A 86 -3.21 -11.52 -2.57
CA HIS A 86 -2.54 -10.97 -3.74
C HIS A 86 -1.30 -11.79 -4.12
N HIS A 87 -0.50 -12.25 -3.16
CA HIS A 87 0.62 -13.16 -3.44
C HIS A 87 0.17 -14.53 -3.95
N TYR A 88 -0.98 -15.03 -3.47
CA TYR A 88 -1.56 -16.28 -3.95
C TYR A 88 -2.19 -16.15 -5.35
N PHE A 89 -2.81 -15.00 -5.65
CA PHE A 89 -3.51 -14.73 -6.91
C PHE A 89 -3.04 -13.40 -7.55
N PRO A 90 -1.76 -13.28 -7.96
CA PRO A 90 -1.17 -11.99 -8.37
C PRO A 90 -1.78 -11.41 -9.65
N PHE A 91 -2.41 -12.24 -10.46
CA PHE A 91 -3.07 -11.84 -11.72
C PHE A 91 -4.59 -11.69 -11.60
N ASP A 92 -5.16 -11.77 -10.40
CA ASP A 92 -6.58 -11.46 -10.20
C ASP A 92 -6.79 -9.94 -10.09
N PRO A 93 -7.40 -9.28 -11.09
CA PRO A 93 -7.52 -7.83 -11.11
C PRO A 93 -8.49 -7.29 -10.05
N LEU A 94 -9.30 -8.15 -9.42
CA LEU A 94 -10.26 -7.74 -8.38
C LEU A 94 -9.74 -7.93 -6.97
N ARG A 95 -8.59 -8.60 -6.79
CA ARG A 95 -8.02 -8.98 -5.48
C ARG A 95 -6.60 -8.44 -5.26
N LEU A 96 -6.30 -7.33 -5.93
CA LEU A 96 -5.03 -6.61 -5.80
C LEU A 96 -5.21 -5.30 -5.04
N ALA A 97 -6.16 -4.47 -5.47
CA ALA A 97 -6.44 -3.18 -4.85
C ALA A 97 -7.00 -3.38 -3.44
N MET A 98 -6.56 -2.54 -2.49
CA MET A 98 -6.99 -2.66 -1.10
C MET A 98 -8.50 -2.38 -0.96
N PRO A 99 -9.30 -3.31 -0.43
CA PRO A 99 -10.71 -3.06 -0.16
C PRO A 99 -10.92 -1.84 0.75
N PRO A 100 -11.90 -0.96 0.46
CA PRO A 100 -12.12 0.26 1.25
C PRO A 100 -12.32 0.00 2.75
N ALA A 101 -13.00 -1.09 3.11
CA ALA A 101 -13.20 -1.48 4.51
C ALA A 101 -11.87 -1.79 5.23
N LEU A 102 -10.96 -2.52 4.57
CA LEU A 102 -9.65 -2.82 5.14
C LEU A 102 -8.77 -1.58 5.24
N PHE A 103 -8.83 -0.70 4.23
CA PHE A 103 -8.12 0.57 4.29
C PHE A 103 -8.58 1.42 5.49
N ILE A 104 -9.90 1.51 5.75
CA ILE A 104 -10.41 2.22 6.93
C ILE A 104 -9.86 1.61 8.23
N ILE A 105 -9.84 0.29 8.36
CA ILE A 105 -9.28 -0.41 9.53
C ILE A 105 -7.82 -0.03 9.78
N LEU A 106 -7.02 0.17 8.73
CA LEU A 106 -5.62 0.62 8.83
C LEU A 106 -5.48 2.14 9.05
N ALA A 107 -6.33 2.93 8.39
CA ALA A 107 -6.27 4.39 8.38
C ALA A 107 -6.79 5.01 9.69
N THR A 108 -7.81 4.43 10.32
CA THR A 108 -8.37 4.95 11.58
C THR A 108 -7.37 4.99 12.73
N PRO A 109 -6.69 3.89 13.11
CA PRO A 109 -5.73 3.94 14.22
C PRO A 109 -4.54 4.86 13.93
N THR A 110 -4.09 4.95 12.67
CA THR A 110 -3.02 5.88 12.29
C THR A 110 -3.47 7.34 12.36
N TYR A 111 -4.69 7.66 11.91
CA TYR A 111 -5.28 8.99 12.09
C TYR A 111 -5.43 9.37 13.57
N CYS A 112 -5.98 8.47 14.37
CA CYS A 112 -6.15 8.69 15.81
C CYS A 112 -4.80 8.95 16.49
N LEU A 113 -3.75 8.18 16.16
CA LEU A 113 -2.42 8.37 16.70
C LEU A 113 -1.85 9.76 16.35
N PHE A 114 -1.95 10.19 15.09
CA PHE A 114 -1.45 11.50 14.69
C PHE A 114 -2.25 12.64 15.32
N ASN A 115 -3.55 12.47 15.51
CA ASN A 115 -4.42 13.45 16.16
C ASN A 115 -4.10 13.66 17.64
N VAL A 116 -3.35 12.75 18.29
CA VAL A 116 -2.82 12.98 19.65
C VAL A 116 -1.76 14.09 19.67
N PHE A 117 -0.99 14.24 18.58
CA PHE A 117 0.18 15.11 18.53
C PHE A 117 0.00 16.33 17.62
N ILE A 118 -0.88 16.25 16.63
CA ILE A 118 -1.07 17.28 15.59
C ILE A 118 -2.48 17.85 15.72
N PRO A 119 -2.65 19.19 15.82
CA PRO A 119 -3.97 19.80 15.82
C PRO A 119 -4.77 19.47 14.56
N THR A 120 -6.10 19.46 14.67
CA THR A 120 -7.00 19.03 13.60
C THR A 120 -6.78 19.79 12.28
N GLN A 121 -6.55 21.09 12.32
CA GLN A 121 -6.45 21.93 11.10
C GLN A 121 -5.27 21.57 10.18
N PRO A 122 -4.03 21.42 10.67
CA PRO A 122 -2.92 20.88 9.88
C PRO A 122 -3.00 19.36 9.67
N LEU A 123 -3.66 18.61 10.55
CA LEU A 123 -3.84 17.15 10.36
C LEU A 123 -4.65 16.80 9.11
N LEU A 124 -5.64 17.62 8.77
CA LEU A 124 -6.51 17.42 7.61
C LEU A 124 -5.75 17.41 6.27
N PRO A 125 -4.99 18.45 5.86
CA PRO A 125 -4.21 18.40 4.62
C PRO A 125 -3.10 17.37 4.67
N LEU A 126 -2.57 17.03 5.86
CA LEU A 126 -1.58 15.96 6.02
C LEU A 126 -2.18 14.62 5.60
N PHE A 127 -3.33 14.25 6.16
CA PHE A 127 -4.03 13.03 5.78
C PHE A 127 -4.64 13.10 4.38
N GLY A 128 -4.97 14.29 3.88
CA GLY A 128 -5.27 14.49 2.47
C GLY A 128 -4.10 14.05 1.57
N GLY A 129 -2.87 14.44 1.92
CA GLY A 129 -1.66 13.99 1.22
C GLY A 129 -1.45 12.48 1.36
N ILE A 130 -1.65 11.92 2.56
CA ILE A 130 -1.49 10.47 2.80
C ILE A 130 -2.49 9.66 1.97
N PHE A 131 -3.77 10.05 1.95
CA PHE A 131 -4.82 9.32 1.24
C PHE A 131 -4.66 9.46 -0.28
N PHE A 132 -4.22 10.63 -0.76
CA PHE A 132 -3.86 10.79 -2.16
C PHE A 132 -2.68 9.90 -2.55
N GLY A 133 -1.61 9.89 -1.74
CA GLY A 133 -0.44 9.04 -1.92
C GLY A 133 -0.80 7.56 -1.95
N PHE A 134 -1.65 7.11 -1.02
CA PHE A 134 -2.20 5.75 -1.00
C PHE A 134 -2.89 5.38 -2.31
N ALA A 135 -3.81 6.22 -2.80
CA ALA A 135 -4.51 5.94 -4.04
C ALA A 135 -3.55 5.89 -5.25
N VAL A 136 -2.53 6.75 -5.28
CA VAL A 136 -1.47 6.70 -6.29
C VAL A 136 -0.69 5.39 -6.21
N TYR A 137 -0.29 4.97 -5.01
CA TYR A 137 0.38 3.68 -4.78
C TYR A 137 -0.45 2.52 -5.31
N ASP A 138 -1.74 2.46 -4.96
CA ASP A 138 -2.59 1.32 -5.29
C ASP A 138 -2.83 1.21 -6.80
N VAL A 139 -2.98 2.36 -7.48
CA VAL A 139 -3.06 2.43 -8.95
C VAL A 139 -1.74 2.03 -9.60
N ILE A 140 -0.59 2.50 -9.08
CA ILE A 140 0.72 2.09 -9.57
C ILE A 140 0.88 0.58 -9.40
N HIS A 141 0.60 0.04 -8.22
CA HIS A 141 0.68 -1.37 -7.90
C HIS A 141 -0.15 -2.20 -8.89
N PHE A 142 -1.42 -1.82 -9.11
CA PHE A 142 -2.26 -2.45 -10.10
C PHE A 142 -1.66 -2.42 -11.50
N TYR A 143 -1.16 -1.25 -11.93
CA TYR A 143 -0.54 -1.07 -13.23
C TYR A 143 0.72 -1.90 -13.40
N LEU A 144 1.53 -2.09 -12.34
CA LEU A 144 2.72 -2.94 -12.38
C LEU A 144 2.38 -4.38 -12.79
N HIS A 145 1.26 -4.93 -12.29
CA HIS A 145 0.80 -6.28 -12.62
C HIS A 145 0.09 -6.37 -13.97
N HIS A 146 -0.71 -5.37 -14.35
CA HIS A 146 -1.68 -5.52 -15.44
C HIS A 146 -1.39 -4.67 -16.70
N GLY A 147 -0.39 -3.79 -16.70
CA GLY A 147 -0.15 -2.91 -17.86
C GLY A 147 1.24 -2.31 -18.03
N ALA A 148 2.09 -2.36 -17.01
CA ALA A 148 3.40 -1.69 -17.00
C ALA A 148 4.38 -2.22 -18.04
N GLU A 149 4.17 -3.42 -18.58
CA GLU A 149 4.97 -3.96 -19.69
C GLU A 149 4.89 -3.11 -20.96
N LYS A 150 3.75 -2.44 -21.19
CA LYS A 150 3.52 -1.53 -22.31
C LYS A 150 3.90 -0.08 -21.99
N SER A 151 4.44 0.18 -20.79
CA SER A 151 4.80 1.53 -20.38
C SER A 151 5.97 2.06 -21.19
N SER A 152 5.84 3.29 -21.70
CA SER A 152 6.91 4.04 -22.35
C SER A 152 8.02 4.43 -21.37
N PHE A 153 7.74 4.43 -20.06
CA PHE A 153 8.67 4.84 -19.03
C PHE A 153 9.54 3.67 -18.56
N GLN A 154 10.85 3.76 -18.82
CA GLN A 154 11.81 2.75 -18.42
C GLN A 154 11.80 2.47 -16.91
N TYR A 155 11.61 3.51 -16.10
CA TYR A 155 11.54 3.38 -14.66
C TYR A 155 10.36 2.48 -14.21
N ILE A 156 9.17 2.66 -14.80
CA ILE A 156 7.99 1.84 -14.49
C ILE A 156 8.21 0.38 -14.91
N ARG A 157 8.83 0.14 -16.06
CA ARG A 157 9.22 -1.23 -16.48
C ARG A 157 10.22 -1.85 -15.49
N SER A 158 11.16 -1.06 -14.97
CA SER A 158 12.09 -1.51 -13.93
C SER A 158 11.38 -1.85 -12.62
N LEU A 159 10.40 -1.04 -12.20
CA LEU A 159 9.59 -1.32 -11.02
C LEU A 159 8.73 -2.58 -11.19
N ARG A 160 8.15 -2.81 -12.39
CA ARG A 160 7.43 -4.05 -12.68
C ARG A 160 8.32 -5.27 -12.47
N THR A 161 9.53 -5.26 -13.05
CA THR A 161 10.47 -6.37 -12.88
C THR A 161 10.88 -6.53 -11.42
N TYR A 162 11.15 -5.42 -10.72
CA TYR A 162 11.53 -5.42 -9.31
C TYR A 162 10.43 -6.05 -8.43
N HIS A 163 9.19 -5.60 -8.60
CA HIS A 163 8.05 -6.10 -7.86
C HIS A 163 7.68 -7.55 -8.24
N ALA A 164 7.87 -7.95 -9.50
CA ALA A 164 7.74 -9.36 -9.89
C ALA A 164 8.78 -10.25 -9.18
N ILE A 165 10.03 -9.77 -9.00
CA ILE A 165 11.05 -10.53 -8.25
C ILE A 165 10.63 -10.67 -6.78
N HIS A 166 10.06 -9.62 -6.17
CA HIS A 166 9.48 -9.69 -4.83
C HIS A 166 8.43 -10.81 -4.72
N HIS A 167 7.46 -10.86 -5.65
CA HIS A 167 6.42 -11.89 -5.67
C HIS A 167 6.95 -13.32 -5.82
N TYR A 168 7.90 -13.54 -6.74
CA TYR A 168 8.25 -14.89 -7.20
C TYR A 168 9.57 -15.44 -6.68
N LYS A 169 10.45 -14.60 -6.11
CA LYS A 169 11.83 -15.01 -5.77
C LYS A 169 12.30 -14.51 -4.41
N GLU A 170 11.97 -13.28 -4.04
CA GLU A 170 12.50 -12.62 -2.84
C GLU A 170 11.38 -11.91 -2.06
N PRO A 171 10.41 -12.64 -1.48
CA PRO A 171 9.29 -12.03 -0.74
C PRO A 171 9.77 -11.23 0.48
N ASP A 172 10.91 -11.59 1.07
CA ASP A 172 11.53 -10.87 2.20
C ASP A 172 12.28 -9.58 1.81
N ASN A 173 12.26 -9.17 0.54
CA ASN A 173 12.93 -7.97 0.01
C ASN A 173 12.02 -7.23 -0.99
N GLY A 174 12.33 -5.98 -1.31
CA GLY A 174 11.61 -5.23 -2.35
C GLY A 174 10.24 -4.74 -1.92
N PHE A 175 10.14 -4.19 -0.70
CA PHE A 175 8.89 -3.69 -0.13
C PHE A 175 8.45 -2.35 -0.75
N GLY A 176 9.35 -1.63 -1.43
CA GLY A 176 8.99 -0.42 -2.17
C GLY A 176 8.31 -0.74 -3.50
N VAL A 177 7.06 -0.30 -3.68
CA VAL A 177 6.26 -0.50 -4.89
C VAL A 177 6.32 0.74 -5.79
N THR A 178 6.18 1.94 -5.22
CA THR A 178 6.27 3.21 -5.97
C THR A 178 7.72 3.64 -6.19
N SER A 179 8.61 3.27 -5.26
CA SER A 179 10.04 3.53 -5.38
C SER A 179 10.89 2.56 -4.56
N LYS A 180 12.15 2.41 -4.95
CA LYS A 180 13.16 1.61 -4.23
C LYS A 180 13.85 2.37 -3.10
N PHE A 181 13.43 3.61 -2.83
CA PHE A 181 14.18 4.53 -1.95
C PHE A 181 14.35 3.94 -0.54
N TRP A 182 13.25 3.54 0.10
CA TRP A 182 13.29 2.97 1.44
C TRP A 182 13.95 1.60 1.50
N ASP A 183 13.88 0.81 0.42
CA ASP A 183 14.63 -0.44 0.31
C ASP A 183 16.14 -0.23 0.34
N HIS A 184 16.64 0.85 -0.28
CA HIS A 184 18.05 1.22 -0.18
C HIS A 184 18.42 1.68 1.23
N ILE A 185 17.59 2.51 1.86
CA ILE A 185 17.83 3.02 3.22
C ILE A 185 17.87 1.89 4.26
N PHE A 186 16.96 0.92 4.15
CA PHE A 186 16.80 -0.15 5.13
C PHE A 186 17.41 -1.49 4.72
N GLY A 187 18.16 -1.53 3.61
CA GLY A 187 18.92 -2.71 3.18
C GLY A 187 18.08 -3.87 2.63
N THR A 188 16.84 -3.61 2.19
CA THR A 188 15.91 -4.60 1.63
C THR A 188 15.84 -4.52 0.10
N VAL A 189 16.81 -3.89 -0.56
CA VAL A 189 16.87 -3.79 -2.02
C VAL A 189 17.11 -5.15 -2.68
N ILE A 190 16.33 -5.43 -3.74
CA ILE A 190 16.54 -6.56 -4.65
C ILE A 190 17.60 -6.16 -5.70
N ILE A 191 18.64 -6.97 -5.83
CA ILE A 191 19.70 -6.80 -6.83
C ILE A 191 19.56 -7.92 -7.87
N PRO A 192 18.99 -7.64 -9.06
CA PRO A 192 18.77 -8.67 -10.07
C PRO A 192 20.06 -9.41 -10.45
N GLY A 193 20.04 -10.73 -10.35
CA GLY A 193 21.18 -11.59 -10.69
C GLY A 193 22.10 -11.93 -9.51
N GLN A 194 21.97 -11.28 -8.36
CA GLN A 194 22.58 -11.75 -7.13
C GLN A 194 21.61 -12.68 -6.41
N ARG A 195 21.92 -13.97 -6.33
CA ARG A 195 21.24 -14.86 -5.38
C ARG A 195 21.64 -14.41 -3.98
N LYS A 196 20.75 -13.71 -3.26
CA LYS A 196 20.81 -13.77 -1.80
C LYS A 196 20.51 -15.22 -1.43
N SER A 197 21.46 -15.87 -0.74
CA SER A 197 21.23 -17.16 -0.11
C SER A 197 19.90 -17.08 0.63
N ALA A 198 18.91 -17.88 0.23
CA ALA A 198 17.74 -18.11 1.06
C ALA A 198 18.32 -18.52 2.42
N LYS A 199 18.12 -17.71 3.46
CA LYS A 199 18.29 -18.22 4.81
C LYS A 199 17.40 -19.44 4.86
N GLY A 200 18.00 -20.63 4.86
CA GLY A 200 17.29 -21.88 4.74
C GLY A 200 16.21 -21.93 5.80
N LYS A 201 14.96 -21.75 5.39
CA LYS A 201 13.80 -22.11 6.19
C LYS A 201 13.26 -23.36 5.52
N GLN A 202 13.74 -24.50 6.03
CA GLN A 202 13.04 -25.77 5.85
C GLN A 202 11.62 -25.56 6.36
N LEU A 203 10.65 -25.85 5.49
CA LEU A 203 9.25 -26.10 5.85
C LEU A 203 9.16 -27.26 6.84
#